data_AF-A0A8H7D4B3-F1
#
_entry.id   AF-A0A8H7D4B3-F1
#
_cell.length_a   1.000
_cell.length_b   1.000
_cell.length_c   1.000
_cell.angle_alpha   90.00
_cell.angle_beta   90.00
_cell.angle_gamma   90.00
#
_symmetry.space_group_name_H-M   'P 1'
#
loop_
_entity.id
_entity.type
_entity.pdbx_description
1 polymer ?
#
loop_
_entity_poly.entity_id
_entity_poly.type
_entity_poly.pdbx_seq_one_letter_code
_entity_poly.pdbx_strand_id
1 'polypeptide(L)'
;MSEHKLPYKQVAKVTVDKFEEGRVLRAMLPGDSSREEAVFTVAGILSNKDLPPAFRIQPNCVQYAQAYAEIIGYDSNLFHQALVRIAEVGYLMLTAVEEGQMEGWRPEEQHPLFEQKLSSSTRYFTVQKGIPEGNRIKFCRFVDPHGVLAKLEKPGVVHCLNNDVAYLELKDKNIGTQVSQQGSCFIQNR
;
A
#
# COMPACT_ATOMS: atom_id res chain seq x y z
N MET A 1 -15.32 13.68 -28.29
CA MET A 1 -14.26 13.77 -27.27
C MET A 1 -14.93 13.74 -25.91
N SER A 2 -15.05 12.56 -25.31
CA SER A 2 -15.66 12.40 -23.98
C SER A 2 -14.64 12.77 -22.91
N GLU A 3 -14.96 13.76 -22.08
CA GLU A 3 -14.21 14.08 -20.87
C GLU A 3 -14.25 12.86 -19.93
N HIS A 4 -13.17 12.08 -19.91
CA HIS A 4 -12.90 11.18 -18.80
C HIS A 4 -12.57 12.02 -17.57
N LYS A 5 -13.58 12.27 -16.73
CA LYS A 5 -13.38 12.78 -15.38
C LYS A 5 -12.57 11.75 -14.60
N LEU A 6 -11.26 11.95 -14.55
CA LEU A 6 -10.41 11.25 -13.61
C LEU A 6 -10.92 11.55 -12.17
N PRO A 7 -11.02 10.58 -11.27
CA PRO A 7 -11.63 10.73 -9.95
C PRO A 7 -10.80 11.55 -8.93
N TYR A 8 -9.94 12.46 -9.39
CA TYR A 8 -8.94 13.17 -8.57
C TYR A 8 -9.49 14.32 -7.69
N LYS A 9 -10.73 14.24 -7.19
CA LYS A 9 -11.33 15.27 -6.32
C LYS A 9 -11.93 14.68 -5.05
N GLN A 10 -11.12 14.20 -4.12
CA GLN A 10 -11.63 13.80 -2.80
C GLN A 10 -10.77 14.14 -1.58
N VAL A 11 -9.56 14.72 -1.72
CA VAL A 11 -8.74 15.09 -0.55
C VAL A 11 -9.48 16.01 0.43
N ALA A 12 -10.28 16.96 -0.06
CA ALA A 12 -11.09 17.84 0.78
C ALA A 12 -12.17 17.13 1.64
N LYS A 13 -12.47 15.86 1.34
CA LYS A 13 -13.41 15.03 2.10
C LYS A 13 -12.72 14.00 2.99
N VAL A 14 -11.39 13.94 2.96
CA VAL A 14 -10.62 13.01 3.78
C VAL A 14 -10.67 13.44 5.24
N THR A 15 -11.01 12.50 6.11
CA THR A 15 -10.88 12.63 7.56
C THR A 15 -9.81 11.66 8.07
N VAL A 16 -9.25 11.90 9.25
CA VAL A 16 -8.26 11.00 9.85
C VAL A 16 -8.86 10.37 11.10
N ASP A 17 -8.87 9.03 11.14
CA ASP A 17 -9.35 8.25 12.27
C ASP A 17 -8.17 7.54 12.96
N LYS A 18 -8.24 7.41 14.29
CA LYS A 18 -7.25 6.73 15.13
C LYS A 18 -7.65 5.28 15.38
N PHE A 19 -6.73 4.37 15.13
CA PHE A 19 -6.85 2.92 15.32
C PHE A 19 -5.76 2.41 16.26
N GLU A 20 -5.95 1.21 16.79
CA GLU A 20 -4.96 0.53 17.65
C GLU A 20 -4.45 1.41 18.79
N GLU A 21 -5.37 1.93 19.62
CA GLU A 21 -5.05 2.84 20.73
C GLU A 21 -4.32 4.12 20.30
N GLY A 22 -4.51 4.55 19.05
CA GLY A 22 -3.87 5.75 18.49
C GLY A 22 -2.50 5.52 17.88
N ARG A 23 -2.04 4.27 17.78
CA ARG A 23 -0.77 3.93 17.12
C ARG A 23 -0.86 3.94 15.60
N VAL A 24 -2.05 3.81 15.06
CA VAL A 24 -2.31 3.78 13.62
C VAL A 24 -3.27 4.89 13.26
N LEU A 25 -2.90 5.71 12.27
CA LEU A 25 -3.78 6.70 11.67
C LEU A 25 -4.22 6.19 10.30
N ARG A 26 -5.50 6.32 10.00
CA ARG A 26 -6.03 6.00 8.67
C ARG A 26 -6.74 7.20 8.09
N ALA A 27 -6.46 7.47 6.81
CA ALA A 27 -7.22 8.43 6.03
C ALA A 27 -8.52 7.76 5.58
N MET A 28 -9.65 8.39 5.87
CA MET A 28 -10.98 7.87 5.63
C MET A 28 -11.76 8.79 4.70
N LEU A 29 -12.57 8.21 3.82
CA LEU A 29 -13.52 8.88 2.95
C LEU A 29 -14.95 8.52 3.36
N PRO A 30 -15.91 9.45 3.17
CA PRO A 30 -17.33 9.13 3.33
C PRO A 30 -17.77 8.18 2.20
N GLY A 31 -18.23 6.99 2.56
CA GLY A 31 -18.90 6.06 1.65
C GLY A 31 -20.42 6.07 1.83
N ASP A 32 -21.12 5.35 0.97
CA ASP A 32 -22.60 5.38 0.86
C ASP A 32 -23.30 4.88 2.14
N SER A 33 -22.70 3.94 2.87
CA SER A 33 -23.23 3.39 4.13
C SER A 33 -22.17 3.14 5.21
N SER A 34 -20.89 3.40 4.91
CA SER A 34 -19.75 3.19 5.79
C SER A 34 -18.63 4.19 5.49
N ARG A 35 -17.68 4.36 6.41
CA ARG A 35 -16.41 5.04 6.09
C ARG A 35 -15.49 4.05 5.39
N GLU A 36 -14.82 4.50 4.34
CA GLU A 36 -13.87 3.68 3.57
C GLU A 36 -12.47 4.27 3.66
N GLU A 37 -11.44 3.43 3.59
CA GLU A 37 -10.06 3.91 3.61
C GLU A 37 -9.72 4.62 2.30
N ALA A 38 -9.02 5.76 2.40
CA ALA A 38 -8.64 6.56 1.24
C ALA A 38 -7.56 5.83 0.42
N VAL A 39 -7.87 5.54 -0.84
CA VAL A 39 -6.94 4.89 -1.77
C VAL A 39 -6.39 5.92 -2.77
N PHE A 40 -5.07 5.99 -2.87
CA PHE A 40 -4.38 6.83 -3.85
C PHE A 40 -3.99 6.01 -5.07
N THR A 41 -4.19 6.57 -6.26
CA THR A 41 -3.70 5.99 -7.51
C THR A 41 -2.70 6.94 -8.15
N VAL A 42 -1.46 6.49 -8.25
CA VAL A 42 -0.35 7.26 -8.79
C VAL A 42 0.15 6.58 -10.06
N ALA A 43 0.21 7.34 -11.16
CA ALA A 43 0.81 6.88 -12.41
C ALA A 43 2.28 7.31 -12.45
N GLY A 44 3.18 6.34 -12.62
CA GLY A 44 4.62 6.56 -12.70
C GLY A 44 5.34 5.38 -13.35
N ILE A 45 6.67 5.47 -13.39
CA ILE A 45 7.56 4.45 -13.92
C ILE A 45 8.21 3.74 -12.73
N LEU A 46 8.16 2.41 -12.71
CA LEU A 46 8.85 1.60 -11.71
C LEU A 46 10.38 1.75 -11.90
N SER A 47 11.05 2.43 -10.98
CA SER A 47 12.49 2.69 -11.02
C SER A 47 13.29 1.66 -10.23
N ASN A 48 12.70 1.14 -9.14
CA ASN A 48 13.32 0.13 -8.30
C ASN A 48 12.25 -0.80 -7.71
N LYS A 49 12.60 -2.06 -7.46
CA LYS A 49 11.73 -3.00 -6.77
C LYS A 49 12.51 -4.12 -6.11
N ASP A 50 11.94 -4.67 -5.04
CA ASP A 50 12.37 -5.91 -4.42
C ASP A 50 11.15 -6.81 -4.17
N LEU A 51 10.82 -7.67 -5.14
CA LEU A 51 9.54 -8.40 -5.24
C LEU A 51 9.69 -9.79 -5.89
N PRO A 52 9.38 -10.88 -5.16
CA PRO A 52 9.74 -11.15 -3.77
C PRO A 52 11.25 -11.45 -3.62
N PRO A 53 11.93 -11.02 -2.55
CA PRO A 53 13.35 -11.29 -2.28
C PRO A 53 13.60 -12.72 -1.78
N ALA A 54 12.91 -13.71 -2.32
CA ALA A 54 12.86 -15.08 -1.79
C ALA A 54 14.26 -15.71 -1.59
N PHE A 55 15.26 -15.29 -2.35
CA PHE A 55 16.64 -15.81 -2.29
C PHE A 55 17.56 -15.11 -1.27
N ARG A 56 17.09 -14.06 -0.59
CA ARG A 56 17.94 -13.20 0.28
C ARG A 56 17.49 -13.13 1.74
N ILE A 57 16.39 -13.78 2.10
CA ILE A 57 15.86 -13.72 3.46
C ILE A 57 16.57 -14.75 4.34
N GLN A 58 17.38 -14.28 5.29
CA GLN A 58 17.94 -15.15 6.32
C GLN A 58 16.84 -15.61 7.28
N PRO A 59 16.83 -16.87 7.76
CA PRO A 59 15.76 -17.40 8.63
C PRO A 59 15.49 -16.61 9.92
N ASN A 60 16.54 -15.99 10.48
CA ASN A 60 16.46 -15.13 11.66
C ASN A 60 15.84 -13.75 11.38
N CYS A 61 15.76 -13.33 10.12
CA CYS A 61 15.32 -12.00 9.69
C CYS A 61 13.97 -11.99 8.95
N VAL A 62 13.24 -13.10 8.97
CA VAL A 62 11.95 -13.26 8.26
C VAL A 62 10.93 -12.17 8.62
N GLN A 63 10.89 -11.71 9.87
CA GLN A 63 10.01 -10.61 10.32
C GLN A 63 10.30 -9.26 9.66
N TYR A 64 11.48 -9.11 9.04
CA TYR A 64 11.90 -7.92 8.29
C TYR A 64 11.77 -8.11 6.77
N ALA A 65 11.33 -9.28 6.30
CA ALA A 65 11.08 -9.51 4.90
C ALA A 65 9.95 -8.61 4.41
N GLN A 66 10.22 -7.82 3.38
CA GLN A 66 9.29 -6.85 2.83
C GLN A 66 9.33 -6.85 1.30
N ALA A 67 8.16 -6.63 0.71
CA ALA A 67 8.00 -6.13 -0.64
C ALA A 67 8.41 -4.66 -0.66
N TYR A 68 9.14 -4.23 -1.68
CA TYR A 68 9.48 -2.83 -1.90
C TYR A 68 9.26 -2.45 -3.36
N ALA A 69 8.72 -1.27 -3.60
CA ALA A 69 8.60 -0.67 -4.92
C ALA A 69 8.89 0.83 -4.84
N GLU A 70 9.60 1.33 -5.85
CA GLU A 70 9.89 2.74 -6.06
C GLU A 70 9.35 3.13 -7.43
N ILE A 71 8.60 4.23 -7.49
CA ILE A 71 8.12 4.82 -8.73
C ILE A 71 8.60 6.27 -8.88
N ILE A 72 8.88 6.66 -10.13
CA ILE A 72 9.26 8.02 -10.51
C ILE A 72 8.30 8.60 -11.55
N GLY A 73 8.16 9.92 -11.55
CA GLY A 73 7.24 10.64 -12.44
C GLY A 73 7.80 11.01 -13.82
N TYR A 74 9.13 11.12 -13.97
CA TYR A 74 9.79 11.65 -15.18
C TYR A 74 9.16 12.99 -15.64
N ASP A 75 9.10 13.97 -14.73
CA ASP A 75 8.49 15.29 -14.90
C ASP A 75 7.00 15.30 -15.29
N SER A 76 6.30 14.18 -15.04
CA SER A 76 4.85 14.11 -15.19
C SER A 76 4.14 15.03 -14.19
N ASN A 77 3.41 16.02 -14.72
CA ASN A 77 2.50 16.86 -13.92
C ASN A 77 1.49 16.03 -13.11
N LEU A 78 1.01 14.89 -13.64
CA LEU A 78 0.08 14.01 -12.92
C LEU A 78 0.75 13.37 -11.70
N PHE A 79 2.01 12.97 -11.84
CA PHE A 79 2.78 12.41 -10.73
C PHE A 79 3.03 13.46 -9.65
N HIS A 80 3.48 14.64 -10.05
CA HIS A 80 3.69 15.75 -9.11
C HIS A 80 2.42 16.13 -8.35
N GLN A 81 1.28 16.25 -9.05
CA GLN A 81 -0.01 16.48 -8.42
C GLN A 81 -0.36 15.38 -7.42
N ALA A 82 -0.11 14.11 -7.75
CA ALA A 82 -0.36 13.02 -6.83
C ALA A 82 0.51 13.11 -5.56
N LEU A 83 1.79 13.45 -5.69
CA LEU A 83 2.67 13.68 -4.53
C LEU A 83 2.19 14.83 -3.65
N VAL A 84 1.75 15.95 -4.25
CA VAL A 84 1.15 17.07 -3.51
C VAL A 84 -0.08 16.59 -2.73
N ARG A 85 -0.96 15.78 -3.34
CA ARG A 85 -2.14 15.23 -2.65
C ARG A 85 -1.79 14.27 -1.51
N ILE A 86 -0.76 13.44 -1.68
CA ILE A 86 -0.28 12.57 -0.60
C ILE A 86 0.29 13.43 0.54
N ALA A 87 1.02 14.50 0.24
CA ALA A 87 1.53 15.43 1.24
C ALA A 87 0.40 16.16 1.99
N GLU A 88 -0.66 16.59 1.31
CA GLU A 88 -1.85 17.18 1.93
C GLU A 88 -2.48 16.22 2.95
N VAL A 89 -2.63 14.93 2.60
CA VAL A 89 -3.16 13.92 3.54
C VAL A 89 -2.18 13.62 4.67
N GLY A 90 -0.87 13.57 4.39
CA GLY A 90 0.16 13.45 5.41
C GLY A 90 0.12 14.60 6.41
N TYR A 91 -0.16 15.82 5.96
CA TYR A 91 -0.35 16.98 6.83
C TYR A 91 -1.61 16.82 7.71
N LEU A 92 -2.73 16.38 7.14
CA LEU A 92 -3.94 16.08 7.93
C LEU A 92 -3.65 15.03 9.03
N MET A 93 -2.89 13.98 8.71
CA MET A 93 -2.48 12.98 9.70
C MET A 93 -1.60 13.58 10.79
N LEU A 94 -0.61 14.41 10.42
CA LEU A 94 0.26 15.09 11.38
C LEU A 94 -0.53 15.97 12.35
N THR A 95 -1.54 16.70 11.86
CA THR A 95 -2.40 17.54 12.70
C THR A 95 -3.35 16.76 13.62
N ALA A 96 -3.54 15.46 13.39
CA ALA A 96 -4.39 14.62 14.23
C ALA A 96 -3.69 14.14 15.51
N VAL A 97 -2.38 14.37 15.64
CA VAL A 97 -1.55 13.97 16.80
C VAL A 97 -0.87 15.18 17.43
N GLU A 98 -0.39 15.01 18.66
CA GLU A 98 0.38 16.05 19.35
C GLU A 98 1.72 16.30 18.65
N GLU A 99 2.25 17.51 18.79
CA GLU A 99 3.54 17.88 18.21
C GLU A 99 4.64 16.92 18.69
N GLY A 100 5.47 16.47 17.74
CA GLY A 100 6.57 15.52 18.01
C GLY A 100 6.18 14.05 18.07
N GLN A 101 4.89 13.69 17.94
CA GLN A 101 4.45 12.28 17.94
C GLN A 101 4.54 11.60 16.55
N MET A 102 4.69 12.37 15.49
CA MET A 102 4.78 11.88 14.11
C MET A 102 5.71 12.76 13.28
N GLU A 103 6.51 12.16 12.41
CA GLU A 103 7.28 12.88 11.40
C GLU A 103 6.37 13.18 10.19
N GLY A 104 6.47 14.39 9.66
CA GLY A 104 5.74 14.77 8.45
C GLY A 104 6.17 13.92 7.25
N TRP A 105 5.20 13.42 6.49
CA TRP A 105 5.50 12.73 5.24
C TRP A 105 6.06 13.70 4.19
N ARG A 106 7.09 13.27 3.47
CA ARG A 106 7.66 13.98 2.32
C ARG A 106 8.08 12.97 1.23
N PRO A 107 8.01 13.34 -0.06
CA PRO A 107 8.61 12.54 -1.12
C PRO A 107 10.11 12.35 -0.88
N GLU A 108 10.66 11.22 -1.32
CA GLU A 108 12.09 10.99 -1.28
C GLU A 108 12.78 11.82 -2.38
N GLU A 109 13.69 12.71 -1.98
CA GLU A 109 14.52 13.51 -2.88
C GLU A 109 15.85 12.78 -3.10
N GLN A 110 15.99 12.05 -4.21
CA GLN A 110 17.32 11.51 -4.56
C GLN A 110 17.44 10.99 -5.99
N HIS A 111 17.55 11.89 -6.97
CA HIS A 111 18.30 11.63 -8.20
C HIS A 111 18.70 12.94 -8.90
N PRO A 112 19.95 13.10 -9.40
CA PRO A 112 20.36 14.31 -10.13
C PRO A 112 19.56 14.59 -11.41
N LEU A 113 18.83 13.58 -11.92
CA LEU A 113 18.02 13.66 -13.15
C LEU A 113 16.50 13.61 -12.91
N PHE A 114 16.03 13.32 -11.69
CA PHE A 114 14.60 13.17 -11.39
C PHE A 114 14.29 13.78 -10.04
N GLU A 115 13.36 14.75 -10.03
CA GLU A 115 13.15 15.61 -8.85
C GLU A 115 12.55 14.86 -7.65
N GLN A 116 11.62 13.92 -7.87
CA GLN A 116 10.86 13.29 -6.78
C GLN A 116 10.55 11.82 -7.04
N LYS A 117 10.57 11.02 -5.97
CA LYS A 117 10.22 9.60 -5.99
C LYS A 117 9.15 9.26 -4.95
N LEU A 118 8.38 8.21 -5.24
CA LEU A 118 7.46 7.61 -4.29
C LEU A 118 7.89 6.17 -4.05
N SER A 119 8.29 5.88 -2.82
CA SER A 119 8.59 4.53 -2.36
C SER A 119 7.42 3.97 -1.56
N SER A 120 7.26 2.66 -1.60
CA SER A 120 6.32 1.93 -0.75
C SER A 120 6.91 0.58 -0.39
N SER A 121 6.68 0.15 0.86
CA SER A 121 7.03 -1.18 1.30
C SER A 121 5.90 -1.83 2.10
N THR A 122 5.85 -3.14 2.07
CA THR A 122 4.88 -3.93 2.82
C THR A 122 5.57 -5.19 3.33
N ARG A 123 5.46 -5.48 4.62
CA ARG A 123 6.07 -6.69 5.20
C ARG A 123 5.33 -7.92 4.70
N TYR A 124 6.00 -9.05 4.55
CA TYR A 124 5.31 -10.33 4.30
C TYR A 124 4.78 -10.97 5.59
N PHE A 125 5.37 -10.60 6.73
CA PHE A 125 5.08 -11.19 8.03
C PHE A 125 4.88 -10.11 9.10
N THR A 126 4.04 -10.41 10.07
CA THR A 126 3.79 -9.62 11.27
C THR A 126 4.06 -10.49 12.49
N VAL A 127 4.54 -9.90 13.59
CA VAL A 127 4.70 -10.63 14.85
C VAL A 127 3.31 -11.03 15.38
N GLN A 128 3.12 -12.29 15.75
CA GLN A 128 1.81 -12.87 16.11
C GLN A 128 1.14 -12.20 17.33
N LYS A 129 1.90 -11.49 18.17
CA LYS A 129 1.41 -10.95 19.44
C LYS A 129 0.13 -10.12 19.23
N GLY A 130 -1.00 -10.62 19.75
CA GLY A 130 -2.31 -9.95 19.67
C GLY A 130 -3.08 -10.19 18.37
N ILE A 131 -2.60 -11.02 17.45
CA ILE A 131 -3.31 -11.35 16.21
C ILE A 131 -4.16 -12.61 16.43
N PRO A 132 -5.50 -12.52 16.29
CA PRO A 132 -6.38 -13.68 16.33
C PRO A 132 -6.00 -14.72 15.27
N GLU A 133 -6.12 -16.00 15.60
CA GLU A 133 -5.74 -17.09 14.68
C GLU A 133 -6.53 -17.06 13.36
N GLY A 134 -7.78 -16.59 13.39
CA GLY A 134 -8.63 -16.40 12.21
C GLY A 134 -8.18 -15.32 11.23
N ASN A 135 -7.22 -14.46 11.62
CA ASN A 135 -6.69 -13.43 10.73
C ASN A 135 -5.50 -13.92 9.89
N ARG A 136 -5.06 -15.17 10.10
CA ARG A 136 -3.99 -15.78 9.30
C ARG A 136 -4.51 -16.13 7.91
N ILE A 137 -3.79 -15.69 6.89
CA ILE A 137 -4.08 -16.04 5.50
C ILE A 137 -2.87 -16.73 4.87
N LYS A 138 -3.11 -17.51 3.82
CA LYS A 138 -2.05 -18.14 3.04
C LYS A 138 -1.56 -17.17 1.97
N PHE A 139 -0.26 -17.20 1.66
CA PHE A 139 0.27 -16.46 0.52
C PHE A 139 -0.45 -16.87 -0.77
N CYS A 140 -0.82 -15.87 -1.56
CA CYS A 140 -1.37 -16.10 -2.89
C CYS A 140 -0.30 -16.75 -3.81
N ARG A 141 -0.71 -17.64 -4.71
CA ARG A 141 0.18 -18.30 -5.68
C ARG A 141 0.95 -17.34 -6.58
N PHE A 142 0.42 -16.13 -6.79
CA PHE A 142 1.07 -15.09 -7.59
C PHE A 142 2.16 -14.36 -6.79
N VAL A 143 2.07 -14.39 -5.47
CA VAL A 143 3.05 -13.81 -4.54
C VAL A 143 4.15 -14.81 -4.20
N ASP A 144 3.75 -16.06 -3.96
CA ASP A 144 4.66 -17.15 -3.58
C ASP A 144 4.47 -18.38 -4.47
N PRO A 145 4.81 -18.30 -5.78
CA PRO A 145 4.59 -19.39 -6.73
C PRO A 145 5.34 -20.69 -6.39
N HIS A 146 6.40 -20.58 -5.60
CA HIS A 146 7.27 -21.71 -5.22
C HIS A 146 7.17 -22.09 -3.74
N GLY A 147 6.26 -21.46 -2.99
CA GLY A 147 6.07 -21.73 -1.56
C GLY A 147 7.29 -21.34 -0.70
N VAL A 148 8.17 -20.45 -1.16
CA VAL A 148 9.37 -20.03 -0.43
C VAL A 148 9.00 -19.17 0.77
N LEU A 149 8.08 -18.21 0.61
CA LEU A 149 7.61 -17.40 1.74
C LEU A 149 6.85 -18.27 2.75
N ALA A 150 5.99 -19.17 2.28
CA ALA A 150 5.28 -20.11 3.15
C ALA A 150 6.25 -20.99 3.97
N LYS A 151 7.38 -21.41 3.38
CA LYS A 151 8.43 -22.18 4.09
C LYS A 151 9.21 -21.38 5.13
N LEU A 152 9.18 -20.05 5.05
CA LEU A 152 9.84 -19.16 6.02
C LEU A 152 8.96 -18.86 7.24
N GLU A 153 7.68 -19.25 7.22
CA GLU A 153 6.80 -19.10 8.38
C GLU A 153 7.36 -19.88 9.58
N LYS A 154 7.47 -19.21 10.73
CA LYS A 154 8.00 -19.77 11.97
C LYS A 154 7.10 -19.38 13.15
N PRO A 155 7.15 -20.11 14.28
CA PRO A 155 6.38 -19.73 15.46
C PRO A 155 6.62 -18.27 15.86
N GLY A 156 5.55 -17.52 16.07
CA GLY A 156 5.60 -16.10 16.47
C GLY A 156 5.59 -15.08 15.34
N VAL A 157 5.63 -15.48 14.07
CA VAL A 157 5.38 -14.59 12.91
C VAL A 157 4.28 -15.17 12.01
N VAL A 158 3.43 -14.31 11.47
CA VAL A 158 2.25 -14.70 10.69
C VAL A 158 2.05 -13.80 9.47
N HIS A 159 1.49 -14.37 8.42
CA HIS A 159 0.93 -13.63 7.29
C HIS A 159 -0.57 -13.40 7.54
N CYS A 160 -1.06 -12.17 7.35
CA CYS A 160 -2.42 -11.75 7.68
C CYS A 160 -2.95 -10.73 6.67
N LEU A 161 -4.25 -10.41 6.76
CA LEU A 161 -4.89 -9.46 5.83
C LEU A 161 -4.20 -8.08 5.77
N ASN A 162 -3.60 -7.63 6.88
CA ASN A 162 -2.92 -6.33 6.94
C ASN A 162 -1.62 -6.30 6.12
N ASN A 163 -1.15 -7.45 5.66
CA ASN A 163 0.10 -7.58 4.94
C ASN A 163 -0.05 -8.45 3.68
N ASP A 164 -1.27 -8.53 3.17
CA ASP A 164 -1.58 -9.14 1.87
C ASP A 164 -1.06 -8.28 0.71
N VAL A 165 -0.42 -8.93 -0.25
CA VAL A 165 0.19 -8.28 -1.41
C VAL A 165 -0.50 -8.80 -2.66
N ALA A 166 -1.10 -7.91 -3.43
CA ALA A 166 -1.73 -8.27 -4.70
C ALA A 166 -0.89 -7.80 -5.88
N TYR A 167 -0.53 -8.74 -6.77
CA TYR A 167 -0.01 -8.41 -8.09
C TYR A 167 -1.16 -8.31 -9.07
N LEU A 168 -1.37 -7.12 -9.62
CA LEU A 168 -2.43 -6.86 -10.59
C LEU A 168 -1.85 -6.87 -12.00
N GLU A 169 -2.51 -7.58 -12.90
CA GLU A 169 -2.26 -7.51 -14.33
C GLU A 169 -3.33 -6.63 -14.98
N LEU A 170 -2.91 -5.67 -15.80
CA LEU A 170 -3.84 -4.90 -16.61
C LEU A 170 -4.37 -5.80 -17.74
N LYS A 171 -5.63 -6.24 -17.64
CA LYS A 171 -6.31 -6.93 -18.72
C LYS A 171 -6.95 -5.90 -19.65
N ASP A 172 -6.44 -5.86 -20.87
CA ASP A 172 -6.85 -5.04 -22.01
C ASP A 172 -6.60 -3.52 -21.94
N LYS A 173 -6.11 -2.96 -23.07
CA LYS A 173 -5.85 -1.52 -23.28
C LYS A 173 -7.11 -0.72 -23.64
N ASN A 174 -8.30 -1.30 -23.48
CA ASN A 174 -9.54 -0.59 -23.75
C ASN A 174 -9.87 0.25 -22.51
N ILE A 175 -9.53 1.53 -22.59
CA ILE A 175 -9.74 2.55 -21.56
C ILE A 175 -11.22 2.58 -21.19
N GLY A 176 -11.53 1.93 -20.08
CA GLY A 176 -12.82 1.88 -19.42
C GLY A 176 -12.57 1.13 -18.14
N THR A 177 -12.36 1.86 -17.04
CA THR A 177 -11.97 1.36 -15.72
C THR A 177 -12.91 0.26 -15.24
N GLN A 178 -12.64 -0.97 -15.63
CA GLN A 178 -13.05 -2.16 -14.93
C GLN A 178 -11.78 -2.81 -14.43
N VAL A 179 -11.48 -2.55 -13.16
CA VAL A 179 -10.52 -3.33 -12.40
C VAL A 179 -11.14 -4.73 -12.30
N SER A 180 -10.91 -5.58 -13.29
CA SER A 180 -11.22 -6.99 -13.14
C SER A 180 -10.22 -7.55 -12.15
N GLN A 181 -10.66 -7.80 -10.92
CA GLN A 181 -9.96 -8.70 -10.00
C GLN A 181 -9.97 -10.10 -10.64
N GLN A 182 -9.07 -10.36 -11.59
CA GLN A 182 -8.73 -11.75 -11.93
C GLN A 182 -7.72 -12.23 -10.89
N GLY A 183 -8.30 -12.51 -9.74
CA GLY A 183 -7.66 -12.88 -8.49
C GLY A 183 -8.71 -12.81 -7.39
N SER A 184 -9.92 -13.31 -7.66
CA SER A 184 -10.99 -13.39 -6.67
C SER A 184 -10.59 -14.37 -5.57
N CYS A 185 -9.95 -13.88 -4.50
CA CYS A 185 -10.12 -14.49 -3.19
C CYS A 185 -11.45 -13.96 -2.67
N PHE A 186 -12.53 -14.67 -2.99
CA PHE A 186 -13.84 -14.41 -2.40
C PHE A 186 -13.74 -14.66 -0.91
N ILE A 187 -13.84 -13.62 -0.09
CA ILE A 187 -14.22 -13.77 1.31
C ILE A 187 -15.74 -13.55 1.36
N GLN A 188 -16.48 -14.66 1.31
CA GLN A 188 -17.86 -14.68 1.78
C GLN A 188 -17.84 -14.53 3.30
N ASN A 189 -18.37 -13.42 3.80
CA ASN A 189 -18.71 -13.31 5.21
C ASN A 189 -19.86 -14.27 5.54
N ARG A 190 -19.66 -15.10 6.56
CA ARG A 190 -20.71 -15.56 7.46
C ARG A 190 -20.27 -15.28 8.88
#